data_AF-A0A2S7VKN3-F1
#
_entry.id   AF-A0A2S7VKN3-F1
#
_cell.length_a   1.000
_cell.length_b   1.000
_cell.length_c   1.000
_cell.angle_alpha   90.00
_cell.angle_beta   90.00
_cell.angle_gamma   90.00
#
_symmetry.space_group_name_H-M   'P 1'
#
loop_
_entity.id
_entity.type
_entity.pdbx_description
1 polymer ?
#
loop_
_entity_poly.entity_id
_entity_poly.type
_entity_poly.pdbx_seq_one_letter_code
_entity_poly.pdbx_strand_id
1 'polypeptide(L)'
;MKFKLFVLSVSTMGLFFMSTAHADPIEKPSDVISIPKAMKILEKGGYYDFRKIKVVREYNEIEVDALNKDGHRVEIEMDLYTGDIMQEQLD
;
A
#
# COMPACT_ATOMS: atom_id res chain seq x y z
N MET A 1 -14.70 -55.99 -53.88
CA MET A 1 -15.90 -55.26 -53.42
C MET A 1 -15.90 -55.17 -51.89
N LYS A 2 -16.37 -54.04 -51.37
CA LYS A 2 -16.70 -53.71 -49.96
C LYS A 2 -15.56 -53.16 -49.09
N PHE A 3 -15.23 -51.89 -49.35
CA PHE A 3 -14.68 -50.98 -48.34
C PHE A 3 -15.70 -50.82 -47.21
N LYS A 4 -15.33 -51.15 -45.96
CA LYS A 4 -16.09 -50.74 -44.78
C LYS A 4 -15.35 -49.60 -44.11
N LEU A 5 -15.95 -48.44 -44.27
CA LEU A 5 -15.69 -47.18 -43.58
C LEU A 5 -15.96 -47.38 -42.08
N PHE A 6 -15.00 -47.12 -41.22
CA PHE A 6 -15.22 -47.01 -39.77
C PHE A 6 -14.67 -45.65 -39.32
N VAL A 7 -15.52 -44.62 -39.42
CA VAL A 7 -15.22 -43.30 -38.89
C VAL A 7 -15.51 -43.36 -37.40
N LEU A 8 -14.47 -43.57 -36.60
CA LEU A 8 -14.54 -43.47 -35.15
C LEU A 8 -14.52 -41.98 -34.78
N SER A 9 -15.70 -41.36 -34.70
CA SER A 9 -15.87 -40.02 -34.15
C SER A 9 -15.63 -40.06 -32.65
N VAL A 10 -14.41 -39.73 -32.23
CA VAL A 10 -14.09 -39.47 -30.82
C VAL A 10 -14.30 -37.97 -30.59
N SER A 11 -15.52 -37.61 -30.23
CA SER A 11 -15.82 -36.29 -29.68
C SER A 11 -15.37 -36.28 -28.21
N THR A 12 -14.11 -35.93 -27.98
CA THR A 12 -13.61 -35.62 -26.64
C THR A 12 -14.19 -34.27 -26.23
N MET A 13 -15.27 -34.34 -25.46
CA MET A 13 -15.87 -33.22 -24.74
C MET A 13 -14.79 -32.60 -23.83
N GLY A 14 -14.20 -31.50 -24.29
CA GLY A 14 -13.26 -30.71 -23.49
C GLY A 14 -14.02 -30.06 -22.33
N LEU A 15 -13.92 -30.64 -21.13
CA LEU A 15 -14.36 -30.00 -19.90
C LEU A 15 -13.44 -28.79 -19.67
N PHE A 16 -13.92 -27.61 -20.04
CA PHE A 16 -13.34 -26.34 -19.61
C PHE A 16 -13.46 -26.26 -18.09
N PHE A 17 -12.38 -26.57 -17.38
CA PHE A 17 -12.24 -26.23 -15.98
C PHE A 17 -12.18 -24.71 -15.88
N MET A 18 -13.31 -24.08 -15.61
CA MET A 18 -13.34 -22.68 -15.19
C MET A 18 -12.85 -22.64 -13.74
N SER A 19 -11.55 -22.42 -13.57
CA SER A 19 -10.98 -22.07 -12.28
C SER A 19 -11.63 -20.76 -11.81
N THR A 20 -12.43 -20.82 -10.74
CA THR A 20 -12.93 -19.62 -10.08
C THR A 20 -11.72 -18.88 -9.50
N ALA A 21 -11.41 -17.71 -10.04
CA ALA A 21 -10.42 -16.83 -9.43
C ALA A 21 -10.98 -16.35 -8.10
N HIS A 22 -10.49 -16.92 -7.00
CA HIS A 22 -10.72 -16.39 -5.67
C HIS A 22 -9.77 -15.21 -5.49
N ALA A 23 -10.31 -14.01 -5.29
CA ALA A 23 -9.49 -12.88 -4.88
C ALA A 23 -8.85 -13.22 -3.54
N ASP A 24 -7.59 -12.84 -3.36
CA ASP A 24 -6.94 -12.90 -2.07
C ASP A 24 -7.79 -12.12 -1.05
N PRO A 25 -7.91 -12.61 0.20
CA PRO A 25 -8.65 -11.90 1.23
C PRO A 25 -8.08 -10.48 1.36
N ILE A 26 -8.99 -9.48 1.39
CA ILE A 26 -8.60 -8.10 1.68
C ILE A 26 -8.02 -8.10 3.09
N GLU A 27 -6.71 -7.86 3.22
CA GLU A 27 -6.06 -7.69 4.50
C GLU A 27 -6.83 -6.63 5.31
N LYS A 28 -7.07 -6.91 6.59
CA LYS A 28 -7.82 -6.00 7.46
C LYS A 28 -7.12 -4.64 7.46
N PRO A 29 -7.88 -3.52 7.47
CA PRO A 29 -7.28 -2.20 7.59
C PRO A 29 -6.42 -2.16 8.86
N SER A 30 -5.15 -1.82 8.70
CA SER A 30 -4.20 -1.68 9.80
C SER A 30 -4.60 -0.48 10.67
N ASP A 31 -4.44 -0.56 11.99
CA ASP A 31 -4.75 0.50 12.97
C ASP A 31 -3.81 1.72 12.90
N VAL A 32 -3.07 1.87 11.79
CA VAL A 32 -2.14 2.97 11.56
C VAL A 32 -2.86 4.28 11.25
N ILE A 33 -2.23 5.40 11.58
CA ILE A 33 -2.75 6.71 11.20
C ILE A 33 -2.68 6.88 9.68
N SER A 34 -3.69 7.55 9.13
CA SER A 34 -3.66 7.93 7.71
C SER A 34 -2.70 9.11 7.50
N ILE A 35 -2.10 9.20 6.31
CA ILE A 35 -1.25 10.35 5.94
C ILE A 35 -1.96 11.70 6.15
N PRO A 36 -3.24 11.89 5.77
CA PRO A 36 -3.94 13.14 6.05
C PRO A 36 -4.08 13.45 7.54
N LYS A 37 -4.19 12.44 8.40
CA LYS A 37 -4.20 12.63 9.86
C LYS A 37 -2.81 13.06 10.36
N ALA A 38 -1.75 12.43 9.87
CA ALA A 38 -0.37 12.79 10.19
C ALA A 38 -0.06 14.24 9.80
N MET A 39 -0.40 14.66 8.57
CA MET A 39 -0.18 16.04 8.12
C MET A 39 -0.93 17.06 8.98
N LYS A 40 -2.17 16.76 9.39
CA LYS A 40 -2.92 17.64 10.31
C LYS A 40 -2.27 17.77 11.69
N ILE A 41 -1.57 16.73 12.17
CA ILE A 41 -0.83 16.79 13.43
C ILE A 41 0.37 17.72 13.25
N LEU A 42 1.14 17.55 12.17
CA LEU A 42 2.28 18.41 11.86
C LEU A 42 1.88 19.87 11.59
N GLU A 43 0.80 20.12 10.85
CA GLU A 43 0.28 21.48 10.64
C GLU A 43 -0.07 22.18 11.96
N LYS A 44 -0.67 21.44 12.90
CA LYS A 44 -0.95 21.95 14.26
C LYS A 44 0.32 22.22 15.06
N GLY A 45 1.40 21.50 14.77
CA GLY A 45 2.75 21.72 15.32
C GLY A 45 3.49 22.91 14.71
N GLY A 46 2.94 23.52 13.64
CA GLY A 46 3.55 24.66 12.95
C GLY A 46 4.47 24.27 11.78
N TYR A 47 4.47 23.00 11.38
CA TYR A 47 5.18 22.56 10.18
C TYR A 47 4.35 22.81 8.91
N TYR A 48 5.02 23.08 7.80
CA TYR A 48 4.39 23.37 6.51
C TYR A 48 5.30 23.00 5.33
N ASP A 49 4.84 23.16 4.08
CA ASP A 49 5.59 22.78 2.86
C ASP A 49 6.04 21.30 2.86
N PHE A 50 5.12 20.38 3.20
CA PHE A 50 5.39 18.94 3.29
C PHE A 50 5.85 18.33 1.95
N ARG A 51 6.91 17.53 2.02
CA ARG A 51 7.58 16.86 0.91
C ARG A 51 8.00 15.45 1.35
N LYS A 52 8.29 14.60 0.37
CA LYS A 52 8.83 13.24 0.54
C LYS A 52 8.18 12.41 1.67
N ILE A 53 6.85 12.41 1.77
CA ILE A 53 6.14 11.63 2.79
C ILE A 53 6.32 10.14 2.50
N LYS A 54 6.97 9.41 3.41
CA LYS A 54 7.19 7.95 3.30
C LYS A 54 6.65 7.23 4.52
N VAL A 55 6.05 6.06 4.31
CA VAL A 55 5.70 5.13 5.39
C VAL A 55 6.77 4.06 5.46
N VAL A 56 7.51 4.01 6.56
CA VAL A 56 8.59 3.04 6.77
C VAL A 56 8.09 1.98 7.75
N ARG A 57 7.53 0.89 7.20
CA ARG A 57 6.90 -0.17 8.00
C ARG A 57 7.88 -0.98 8.85
N GLU A 58 9.16 -1.02 8.47
CA GLU A 58 10.20 -1.71 9.25
C GLU A 58 10.42 -1.06 10.62
N TYR A 59 10.30 0.27 10.69
CA TYR A 59 10.46 1.06 11.91
C TYR A 59 9.14 1.56 12.49
N ASN A 60 8.01 1.24 11.85
CA ASN A 60 6.68 1.72 12.22
C ASN A 60 6.60 3.26 12.29
N GLU A 61 7.09 3.93 11.26
CA GLU A 61 7.15 5.39 11.23
C GLU A 61 6.68 5.99 9.91
N ILE A 62 6.46 7.30 9.96
CA ILE A 62 6.24 8.17 8.82
C ILE A 62 7.39 9.18 8.80
N GLU A 63 8.21 9.14 7.76
CA GLU A 63 9.23 10.15 7.47
C GLU A 63 8.60 11.27 6.63
N VAL A 64 8.86 12.53 6.99
CA VAL A 64 8.33 13.71 6.31
C VAL A 64 9.38 14.80 6.25
N ASP A 65 9.71 15.28 5.06
CA ASP A 65 10.45 16.52 4.89
C ASP A 65 9.48 17.69 4.98
N ALA A 66 9.78 18.71 5.79
CA ALA A 66 8.94 19.90 5.93
C ALA A 66 9.76 21.15 6.23
N LEU A 67 9.09 22.30 6.29
CA LEU A 67 9.60 23.50 6.96
C LEU A 67 9.03 23.53 8.38
N ASN A 68 9.89 23.76 9.37
CA ASN A 68 9.43 24.01 10.74
C ASN A 68 8.94 25.46 10.91
N LYS A 69 8.41 25.78 12.10
CA LYS A 69 7.86 27.11 12.43
C LYS A 69 8.86 28.26 12.23
N ASP A 70 10.16 27.97 12.25
CA ASP A 70 11.24 28.94 12.08
C ASP A 70 11.66 29.07 10.60
N GLY A 71 11.06 28.26 9.70
CA GLY A 71 11.33 28.25 8.27
C GLY A 71 12.54 27.42 7.86
N HIS A 72 13.06 26.56 8.74
CA HIS A 72 14.15 25.64 8.41
C HIS A 72 13.61 24.34 7.82
N ARG A 73 14.35 23.79 6.85
CA ARG A 73 14.07 22.43 6.34
C ARG A 73 14.43 21.40 7.38
N VAL A 74 13.50 20.50 7.65
CA VAL A 74 13.67 19.44 8.62
C VAL A 74 13.10 18.14 8.09
N GLU A 75 13.74 17.03 8.45
CA GLU A 75 13.20 15.69 8.35
C GLU A 75 12.57 15.32 9.69
N ILE A 76 11.32 14.84 9.64
CA ILE A 76 10.51 14.52 10.81
C ILE A 76 10.18 13.04 10.76
N GLU A 77 10.47 12.34 11.84
CA GLU A 77 10.10 10.94 12.05
C GLU A 77 8.93 10.90 13.04
N MET A 78 7.79 10.38 12.59
CA MET A 78 6.56 10.25 13.38
C MET A 78 6.18 8.80 13.58
N ASP A 79 5.70 8.44 14.77
CA ASP A 79 5.16 7.10 15.03
C ASP A 79 3.90 6.83 14.19
N LEU A 80 3.87 5.67 13.53
CA LEU A 80 2.86 5.30 12.54
C LEU A 80 1.48 4.99 13.16
N TYR A 81 1.38 4.74 14.47
CA TYR A 81 0.13 4.35 15.13
C TYR A 81 -0.48 5.50 15.96
N THR A 82 0.37 6.27 16.64
CA THR A 82 -0.01 7.36 17.54
C THR A 82 0.01 8.71 16.83
N GLY A 83 0.98 8.90 15.94
CA GLY A 83 1.30 10.17 15.32
C GLY A 83 2.16 11.10 16.19
N ASP A 84 2.80 10.55 17.23
CA ASP A 84 3.76 11.30 18.04
C ASP A 84 5.05 11.56 17.24
N ILE A 85 5.59 12.78 17.35
CA ILE A 85 6.88 13.12 16.75
C ILE A 85 7.98 12.48 17.60
N MET A 86 8.74 11.57 17.00
CA MET A 86 9.84 10.88 17.65
C MET A 86 11.16 11.64 17.48
N GLN A 87 11.37 12.21 16.30
CA GLN A 87 12.59 12.94 15.97
C GLN A 87 12.35 14.08 14.96
N GLU A 88 13.11 15.16 15.11
CA GLU A 88 13.24 16.26 14.14
C GLU A 88 14.75 16.47 13.88
N GLN A 89 15.16 16.43 12.62
CA GLN A 89 16.54 16.64 12.19
C GLN A 89 16.57 17.75 11.15
N LEU A 90 17.59 18.62 11.19
CA LEU A 90 17.78 19.63 10.16
C LEU A 90 18.30 18.95 8.88
N ASP A 91 17.67 19.23 7.73
CA ASP A 91 18.11 18.74 6.40
C ASP A 91 19.25 19.60 5.82
#